data_AF-A0A2P6SMM8-F1
#
_entry.id   AF-A0A2P6SMM8-F1
#
_cell.length_a   1.000
_cell.length_b   1.000
_cell.length_c   1.000
_cell.angle_alpha   90.00
_cell.angle_beta   90.00
_cell.angle_gamma   90.00
#
_symmetry.space_group_name_H-M   'P 1'
#
loop_
_entity.id
_entity.type
_entity.pdbx_description
1 polymer ?
#
loop_
_entity_poly.entity_id
_entity_poly.type
_entity_poly.pdbx_seq_one_letter_code
_entity_poly.pdbx_strand_id
1 'polypeptide(L)'
;MLEGEYLHSLISDVVGNEIFSVDGGKWRHQRKTSSSQFSTKVLREFSSEIFKTNAVKVADIVHQAATCNKSIEMQDLFMKSTLDSIVKILLGFDLGTMSGTNNEESIRFSNVFNDANACTLYRLGDIFWKIRRFLNIGMEAVLRENVKVVDQFIYKLINTKIQTLHNLEDDELPLKKRDFISRLLETKETDPKYLRDMVLTFITAGKDTTASALS
;
A
#
# COMPACT_ATOMS: atom_id res chain seq x y z
N MET A 1 23.75 9.74 6.77
CA MET A 1 23.74 8.27 6.94
C MET A 1 22.94 7.87 8.19
N LEU A 2 23.16 8.53 9.35
CA LEU A 2 22.48 8.25 10.63
C LEU A 2 20.94 8.44 10.62
N GLU A 3 20.40 9.43 9.91
CA GLU A 3 18.94 9.66 9.85
C GLU A 3 18.17 8.56 9.11
N GLY A 4 18.79 7.98 8.06
CA GLY A 4 18.16 6.92 7.26
C GLY A 4 18.07 5.59 8.02
N GLU A 5 19.12 5.22 8.76
CA GLU A 5 19.14 4.01 9.59
C GLU A 5 18.16 4.11 10.76
N TYR A 6 18.05 5.29 11.37
CA TYR A 6 17.08 5.54 12.43
C TYR A 6 15.65 5.41 11.90
N LEU A 7 15.29 6.13 10.82
CA LEU A 7 13.97 6.05 10.21
C LEU A 7 13.63 4.60 9.81
N HIS A 8 14.60 3.90 9.21
CA HIS A 8 14.43 2.49 8.88
C HIS A 8 14.11 1.64 10.12
N SER A 9 14.83 1.83 11.22
CA SER A 9 14.57 1.06 12.45
C SER A 9 13.16 1.25 12.99
N LEU A 10 12.52 2.39 12.72
CA LEU A 10 11.15 2.69 13.11
C LEU A 10 10.13 2.03 12.19
N ILE A 11 10.35 2.07 10.87
CA ILE A 11 9.36 1.66 9.87
C ILE A 11 9.50 0.21 9.39
N SER A 12 10.66 -0.42 9.59
CA SER A 12 11.00 -1.72 8.97
C SER A 12 10.08 -2.87 9.35
N ASP A 13 9.42 -2.81 10.51
CA ASP A 13 8.42 -3.81 10.87
C ASP A 13 7.19 -3.77 9.96
N VAL A 14 6.83 -2.60 9.42
CA VAL A 14 5.69 -2.43 8.52
C VAL A 14 6.11 -2.58 7.07
N VAL A 15 7.14 -1.86 6.61
CA VAL A 15 7.52 -1.84 5.18
C VAL A 15 8.53 -2.91 4.79
N GLY A 16 9.08 -3.63 5.77
CA GLY A 16 10.16 -4.58 5.54
C GLY A 16 11.50 -3.90 5.29
N ASN A 17 12.40 -4.59 4.59
CA ASN A 17 13.77 -4.09 4.38
C ASN A 17 13.96 -3.39 3.01
N GLU A 18 12.90 -3.14 2.25
CA GLU A 18 12.99 -2.53 0.91
C GLU A 18 13.08 -0.99 0.95
N ILE A 19 13.82 -0.41 -0.02
CA ILE A 19 13.95 1.02 -0.37
C ILE A 19 14.53 1.97 0.70
N PHE A 20 14.48 1.66 1.99
CA PHE A 20 15.00 2.56 3.03
C PHE A 20 16.24 2.04 3.76
N SER A 21 16.62 0.77 3.60
CA SER A 21 17.83 0.23 4.25
C SER A 21 18.38 -0.99 3.54
N VAL A 22 18.83 -0.76 2.32
CA VAL A 22 19.75 -1.71 1.75
C VAL A 22 20.97 -0.98 1.28
N ASP A 23 22.12 -1.56 1.64
CA ASP A 23 23.42 -1.37 1.02
C ASP A 23 23.31 -0.65 -0.33
N GLY A 24 24.09 0.42 -0.54
CA GLY A 24 23.82 1.41 -1.60
C GLY A 24 23.58 0.82 -2.99
N GLY A 25 24.13 -0.36 -3.29
CA GLY A 25 23.84 -1.15 -4.49
C GLY A 25 22.40 -1.66 -4.62
N LYS A 26 21.84 -2.28 -3.57
CA LYS A 26 20.48 -2.84 -3.58
C LYS A 26 19.41 -1.74 -3.61
N TRP A 27 19.60 -0.67 -2.83
CA TRP A 27 18.76 0.54 -2.94
C TRP A 27 18.75 1.12 -4.35
N ARG A 28 19.94 1.28 -4.94
CA ARG A 28 20.09 1.82 -6.30
C ARG A 28 19.40 0.92 -7.33
N HIS A 29 19.49 -0.39 -7.16
CA HIS A 29 18.80 -1.36 -8.01
C HIS A 29 17.28 -1.22 -7.91
N GLN A 30 16.72 -1.32 -6.70
CA GLN A 30 15.28 -1.17 -6.45
C GLN A 30 14.75 0.17 -6.96
N ARG A 31 15.41 1.28 -6.62
CA ARG A 31 15.03 2.62 -7.08
C ARG A 31 15.05 2.70 -8.60
N LYS A 32 16.08 2.17 -9.26
CA LYS A 32 16.17 2.17 -10.73
C LYS A 32 15.05 1.33 -11.35
N THR A 33 14.83 0.12 -10.86
CA THR A 33 13.78 -0.79 -11.36
C THR A 33 12.41 -0.17 -11.18
N SER A 34 12.06 0.26 -9.98
CA SER A 34 10.77 0.89 -9.69
C SER A 34 10.57 2.19 -10.45
N SER A 35 11.56 3.09 -10.50
CA SER A 35 11.44 4.35 -11.25
C SER A 35 11.23 4.10 -12.74
N SER A 36 11.91 3.09 -13.31
CA SER A 36 11.71 2.68 -14.70
C SER A 36 10.27 2.20 -14.92
N GLN A 37 9.74 1.35 -14.05
CA GLN A 37 8.38 0.83 -14.15
C GLN A 37 7.33 1.95 -14.01
N PHE A 38 7.46 2.83 -13.02
CA PHE A 38 6.57 3.99 -12.83
C PHE A 38 6.64 5.02 -13.95
N SER A 39 7.78 5.14 -14.64
CA SER A 39 7.93 6.06 -15.76
C SER A 39 7.36 5.52 -17.07
N THR A 40 6.96 4.25 -17.11
CA THR A 40 6.42 3.68 -18.34
C THR A 40 5.06 4.28 -18.68
N LYS A 41 4.86 4.52 -19.99
CA LYS A 41 3.61 5.10 -20.52
C LYS A 41 2.37 4.32 -20.06
N VAL A 42 2.46 2.99 -20.08
CA VAL A 42 1.37 2.09 -19.68
C VAL A 42 0.98 2.27 -18.21
N LEU A 43 1.93 2.26 -17.27
CA LEU A 43 1.58 2.41 -15.85
C LEU A 43 1.06 3.83 -15.54
N ARG A 44 1.58 4.85 -16.23
CA ARG A 44 1.10 6.23 -16.09
C ARG A 44 -0.34 6.39 -16.61
N GLU A 45 -0.64 5.84 -17.78
CA GLU A 45 -2.00 5.85 -18.34
C GLU A 45 -2.97 5.09 -17.44
N PHE A 46 -2.59 3.89 -17.00
CA PHE A 46 -3.38 3.10 -16.07
C PHE A 46 -3.63 3.82 -14.74
N SER A 47 -2.61 4.45 -14.17
CA SER A 47 -2.76 5.26 -12.95
C SER A 47 -3.72 6.43 -13.18
N SER A 48 -3.63 7.11 -14.32
CA SER A 48 -4.54 8.22 -14.66
C SER A 48 -5.99 7.76 -14.78
N GLU A 49 -6.25 6.61 -15.40
CA GLU A 49 -7.58 6.00 -15.48
C GLU A 49 -8.14 5.68 -14.09
N ILE A 50 -7.31 5.12 -13.20
CA ILE A 50 -7.69 4.80 -11.82
C ILE A 50 -8.02 6.07 -11.04
N PHE A 51 -7.16 7.09 -11.09
CA PHE A 51 -7.40 8.35 -10.37
C PHE A 51 -8.68 9.05 -10.84
N LYS A 52 -8.96 9.08 -12.14
CA LYS A 52 -10.21 9.63 -12.68
C LYS A 52 -11.43 8.85 -12.17
N THR A 53 -11.36 7.52 -12.21
CA THR A 53 -12.44 6.65 -11.74
C THR A 53 -12.72 6.87 -10.25
N ASN A 54 -11.67 6.93 -9.43
CA ASN A 54 -11.83 7.16 -8.00
C ASN A 54 -12.28 8.59 -7.68
N ALA A 55 -11.87 9.59 -8.45
CA ALA A 55 -12.38 10.95 -8.31
C ALA A 55 -13.90 11.03 -8.56
N VAL A 56 -14.41 10.30 -9.57
CA VAL A 56 -15.86 10.19 -9.81
C VAL A 56 -16.55 9.53 -8.60
N LYS A 57 -16.03 8.41 -8.09
CA LYS A 57 -16.60 7.76 -6.90
C LYS A 57 -16.65 8.70 -5.68
N VAL A 58 -15.59 9.47 -5.44
CA VAL A 58 -15.55 10.47 -4.36
C VAL A 58 -16.60 11.56 -4.59
N ALA A 59 -16.71 12.09 -5.81
CA ALA A 59 -17.71 13.10 -6.15
C ALA A 59 -19.13 12.59 -5.94
N ASP A 60 -19.42 11.34 -6.29
CA ASP A 60 -20.72 10.70 -6.08
C ASP A 60 -21.04 10.56 -4.58
N ILE A 61 -20.08 10.14 -3.76
CA ILE A 61 -20.24 10.04 -2.30
C ILE A 61 -20.54 11.41 -1.69
N VAL A 62 -19.78 12.44 -2.08
CA VAL A 62 -19.98 13.82 -1.61
C VAL A 62 -21.36 14.34 -2.05
N HIS A 63 -21.75 14.09 -3.30
CA HIS A 63 -23.05 14.50 -3.83
C HIS A 63 -24.22 13.84 -3.09
N GLN A 64 -24.11 12.54 -2.81
CA GLN A 64 -25.12 11.81 -2.03
C GLN A 64 -25.20 12.33 -0.59
N ALA A 65 -24.06 12.59 0.06
CA ALA A 65 -24.02 13.16 1.39
C ALA A 65 -24.69 14.55 1.45
N ALA A 66 -24.38 15.41 0.48
CA ALA A 66 -25.00 16.73 0.36
C ALA A 66 -26.52 16.63 0.15
N THR A 67 -26.97 15.75 -0.73
CA THR A 67 -28.40 15.53 -1.00
C THR A 67 -29.16 14.97 0.22
N CYS A 68 -28.50 14.14 1.02
CA CYS A 68 -29.06 13.57 2.24
C CYS A 68 -28.86 14.46 3.48
N ASN A 69 -28.25 15.65 3.32
CA ASN A 69 -27.85 16.54 4.40
C ASN A 69 -27.05 15.83 5.51
N LYS A 70 -26.13 14.94 5.11
CA LYS A 70 -25.24 14.19 6.01
C LYS A 70 -23.86 14.81 6.04
N SER A 71 -23.28 14.92 7.23
CA SER A 71 -21.86 15.26 7.39
C SER A 71 -21.00 14.06 7.01
N ILE A 72 -19.91 14.32 6.31
CA ILE A 72 -18.86 13.34 6.01
C ILE A 72 -17.51 13.86 6.49
N GLU A 73 -16.65 12.96 6.90
CA GLU A 73 -15.27 13.29 7.25
C GLU A 73 -14.42 13.13 5.98
N MET A 74 -13.91 14.25 5.45
CA MET A 74 -13.24 14.29 4.15
C MET A 74 -11.87 13.62 4.19
N GLN A 75 -11.17 13.70 5.33
CA GLN A 75 -9.84 13.08 5.47
C GLN A 75 -9.94 11.56 5.38
N ASP A 76 -10.91 10.93 6.06
CA ASP A 76 -11.20 9.50 6.00
C ASP A 76 -11.60 9.07 4.58
N LEU A 77 -12.43 9.88 3.90
CA LEU A 77 -12.81 9.61 2.51
C LEU A 77 -11.58 9.63 1.58
N PHE A 78 -10.71 10.62 1.71
CA PHE A 78 -9.48 10.69 0.94
C PHE A 78 -8.51 9.55 1.30
N MET A 79 -8.36 9.20 2.58
CA MET A 79 -7.53 8.08 3.04
C MET A 79 -7.99 6.73 2.48
N LYS A 80 -9.29 6.52 2.31
CA LYS A 80 -9.88 5.35 1.64
C LYS A 80 -9.67 5.40 0.13
N SER A 81 -9.92 6.55 -0.48
CA SER A 81 -9.74 6.74 -1.93
C SER A 81 -8.29 6.56 -2.38
N THR A 82 -7.32 7.08 -1.64
CA THR A 82 -5.90 6.92 -1.97
C THR A 82 -5.43 5.49 -1.76
N LEU A 83 -5.93 4.80 -0.72
CA LEU A 83 -5.65 3.38 -0.51
C LEU A 83 -6.20 2.52 -1.65
N ASP A 84 -7.46 2.70 -2.03
CA ASP A 84 -8.08 2.00 -3.16
C ASP A 84 -7.29 2.27 -4.45
N SER A 85 -6.88 3.52 -4.68
CA SER A 85 -6.10 3.91 -5.86
C SER A 85 -4.74 3.21 -5.92
N ILE A 86 -3.96 3.30 -4.84
CA ILE A 86 -2.58 2.79 -4.83
C ILE A 86 -2.55 1.26 -4.90
N VAL A 87 -3.47 0.57 -4.21
CA VAL A 87 -3.55 -0.89 -4.27
C VAL A 87 -3.97 -1.35 -5.67
N LYS A 88 -4.87 -0.62 -6.34
CA LYS A 88 -5.26 -0.91 -7.73
C LYS A 88 -4.12 -0.65 -8.71
N ILE A 89 -3.34 0.40 -8.52
CA ILE A 89 -2.14 0.68 -9.34
C ILE A 89 -1.08 -0.40 -9.16
N LEU A 90 -0.86 -0.85 -7.91
CA LEU A 90 0.20 -1.78 -7.58
C LEU A 90 -0.14 -3.22 -7.94
N LEU A 91 -1.34 -3.68 -7.58
CA LEU A 91 -1.75 -5.08 -7.65
C LEU A 91 -2.95 -5.30 -8.58
N GLY A 92 -3.56 -4.25 -9.13
CA GLY A 92 -4.73 -4.38 -10.00
C GLY A 92 -6.04 -4.77 -9.30
N PHE A 93 -6.08 -4.82 -7.96
CA PHE A 93 -7.29 -5.13 -7.19
C PHE A 93 -8.02 -3.86 -6.76
N ASP A 94 -9.34 -3.85 -6.86
CA ASP A 94 -10.20 -2.81 -6.28
C ASP A 94 -10.64 -3.25 -4.89
N LEU A 95 -10.18 -2.56 -3.85
CA LEU A 95 -10.52 -2.89 -2.46
C LEU A 95 -11.95 -2.46 -2.09
N GLY A 96 -12.48 -1.43 -2.76
CA GLY A 96 -13.82 -0.90 -2.51
C GLY A 96 -14.02 -0.34 -1.10
N THR A 97 -12.97 0.18 -0.46
CA THR A 97 -13.06 0.67 0.93
C THR A 97 -13.97 1.90 1.07
N MET A 98 -14.13 2.69 0.00
CA MET A 98 -15.02 3.86 -0.01
C MET A 98 -16.51 3.51 -0.01
N SER A 99 -16.91 2.42 -0.66
CA SER A 99 -18.32 2.13 -0.94
C SER A 99 -19.01 1.33 0.17
N GLY A 100 -18.27 0.85 1.17
CA GLY A 100 -18.82 0.09 2.31
C GLY A 100 -19.48 -1.25 1.94
N THR A 101 -19.48 -1.62 0.67
CA THR A 101 -20.12 -2.82 0.14
C THR A 101 -19.17 -4.01 0.16
N ASN A 102 -19.47 -5.01 1.00
CA ASN A 102 -19.08 -6.42 0.87
C ASN A 102 -17.60 -6.83 0.93
N ASN A 103 -16.67 -5.98 1.38
CA ASN A 103 -15.27 -6.40 1.54
C ASN A 103 -14.74 -6.16 2.97
N GLU A 104 -15.31 -6.91 3.93
CA GLU A 104 -14.94 -6.87 5.34
C GLU A 104 -13.43 -7.07 5.56
N GLU A 105 -12.80 -7.93 4.75
CA GLU A 105 -11.37 -8.17 4.78
C GLU A 105 -10.56 -6.91 4.39
N SER A 106 -11.00 -6.17 3.37
CA SER A 106 -10.32 -4.94 2.94
C SER A 106 -10.50 -3.78 3.92
N ILE A 107 -11.67 -3.69 4.56
CA ILE A 107 -11.92 -2.72 5.63
C ILE A 107 -11.03 -3.06 6.84
N ARG A 108 -10.98 -4.34 7.23
CA ARG A 108 -10.11 -4.81 8.31
C ARG A 108 -8.65 -4.51 8.00
N PHE A 109 -8.18 -4.79 6.78
CA PHE A 109 -6.83 -4.43 6.35
C PHE A 109 -6.57 -2.93 6.46
N SER A 110 -7.46 -2.08 5.94
CA SER A 110 -7.30 -0.62 6.01
C SER A 110 -7.16 -0.12 7.45
N ASN A 111 -8.02 -0.59 8.34
CA ASN A 111 -8.00 -0.19 9.76
C ASN A 111 -6.70 -0.65 10.44
N VAL A 112 -6.37 -1.93 10.28
CA VAL A 112 -5.16 -2.51 10.89
C VAL A 112 -3.88 -1.88 10.35
N PHE A 113 -3.86 -1.52 9.06
CA PHE A 113 -2.74 -0.81 8.45
C PHE A 113 -2.60 0.62 9.00
N ASN A 114 -3.69 1.35 9.15
CA ASN A 114 -3.67 2.68 9.80
C ASN A 114 -3.18 2.57 11.26
N ASP A 115 -3.64 1.57 12.00
CA ASP A 115 -3.21 1.33 13.39
C ASP A 115 -1.72 0.96 13.47
N ALA A 116 -1.22 0.17 12.52
CA ALA A 116 0.21 -0.12 12.40
C ALA A 116 1.02 1.16 12.16
N ASN A 117 0.61 2.01 11.22
CA ASN A 117 1.26 3.29 10.95
C ASN A 117 1.24 4.21 12.19
N ALA A 118 0.11 4.28 12.90
CA ALA A 118 0.00 5.07 14.13
C ALA A 118 0.94 4.55 15.23
N CYS A 119 1.03 3.23 15.43
CA CYS A 119 1.96 2.62 16.37
C CYS A 119 3.43 2.90 15.98
N THR A 120 3.75 2.85 14.68
CA THR A 120 5.07 3.20 14.17
C THR A 120 5.41 4.67 14.42
N LEU A 121 4.47 5.60 14.21
CA LEU A 121 4.67 7.02 14.51
C LEU A 121 4.89 7.27 16.00
N TYR A 122 4.24 6.50 16.88
CA TYR A 122 4.45 6.60 18.33
C TYR A 122 5.91 6.33 18.75
N ARG A 123 6.64 5.49 18.01
CA ARG A 123 8.07 5.22 18.25
C ARG A 123 8.95 6.47 18.14
N LEU A 124 8.52 7.51 17.42
CA LEU A 124 9.26 8.79 17.32
C LEU A 124 9.36 9.50 18.68
N GLY A 125 8.34 9.34 19.53
CA GLY A 125 8.29 9.93 20.87
C GLY A 125 8.72 9.01 22.01
N ASP A 126 8.71 7.68 21.81
CA ASP A 126 9.01 6.72 22.86
C ASP A 126 10.45 6.22 22.82
N ILE A 127 11.35 6.82 23.61
CA ILE A 127 12.77 6.41 23.70
C ILE A 127 12.92 4.93 24.12
N PHE A 128 11.95 4.37 24.84
CA PHE A 128 11.96 2.99 25.32
C PHE A 128 11.28 2.00 24.37
N TRP A 129 10.91 2.41 23.15
CA TRP A 129 10.20 1.57 22.18
C TRP A 129 10.92 0.24 21.92
N LYS A 130 12.27 0.24 21.86
CA LYS A 130 13.07 -0.98 21.67
C LYS A 130 12.92 -1.98 22.82
N ILE A 131 12.81 -1.49 24.06
CA ILE A 131 12.59 -2.34 25.24
C ILE A 131 11.17 -2.89 25.23
N ARG A 132 10.17 -2.06 24.93
CA ARG A 132 8.77 -2.49 24.80
C ARG A 132 8.59 -3.51 23.67
N ARG A 133 9.33 -3.35 22.57
CA ARG A 133 9.38 -4.30 21.44
C ARG A 133 9.98 -5.63 21.88
N PHE A 134 11.09 -5.60 22.62
CA PHE A 134 11.72 -6.79 23.15
C PHE A 134 10.80 -7.56 24.11
N LEU A 135 10.10 -6.83 24.99
CA LEU A 135 9.14 -7.41 25.94
C LEU A 135 7.78 -7.74 25.29
N ASN A 136 7.52 -7.30 24.06
CA ASN A 136 6.25 -7.46 23.35
C ASN A 136 5.04 -6.96 24.18
N ILE A 137 5.10 -5.71 24.66
CA ILE A 137 4.05 -5.10 25.51
C ILE A 137 3.54 -3.77 24.94
N GLY A 138 2.28 -3.44 25.27
CA GLY A 138 1.65 -2.18 24.87
C GLY A 138 1.52 -2.03 23.35
N MET A 139 1.79 -0.83 22.83
CA MET A 139 1.68 -0.50 21.39
C MET A 139 2.57 -1.39 20.51
N GLU A 140 3.69 -1.89 21.02
CA GLU A 140 4.58 -2.80 20.27
C GLU A 140 3.97 -4.19 20.07
N ALA A 141 3.19 -4.67 21.04
CA ALA A 141 2.45 -5.93 20.90
C ALA A 141 1.34 -5.79 19.85
N VAL A 142 0.62 -4.67 19.89
CA VAL A 142 -0.43 -4.32 18.91
C VAL A 142 0.16 -4.19 17.52
N LEU A 143 1.26 -3.45 17.36
CA LEU A 143 1.96 -3.30 16.09
C LEU A 143 2.37 -4.64 15.50
N ARG A 144 2.91 -5.55 16.31
CA ARG A 144 3.32 -6.88 15.85
C ARG A 144 2.15 -7.71 15.34
N GLU A 145 0.99 -7.64 15.98
CA GLU A 145 -0.20 -8.35 15.51
C GLU A 145 -0.77 -7.70 14.25
N ASN A 146 -0.79 -6.37 14.20
CA ASN A 146 -1.24 -5.63 13.03
C ASN A 146 -0.39 -5.95 11.79
N VAL A 147 0.93 -6.00 11.94
CA VAL A 147 1.86 -6.38 10.87
C VAL A 147 1.57 -7.77 10.34
N LYS A 148 1.23 -8.75 11.19
CA LYS A 148 0.87 -10.10 10.71
C LYS A 148 -0.38 -10.09 9.84
N VAL A 149 -1.40 -9.34 10.24
CA VAL A 149 -2.67 -9.25 9.48
C VAL A 149 -2.44 -8.53 8.15
N VAL A 150 -1.65 -7.45 8.17
CA VAL A 150 -1.21 -6.74 6.96
C VAL A 150 -0.46 -7.69 6.02
N ASP A 151 0.51 -8.46 6.54
CA ASP A 151 1.28 -9.43 5.78
C ASP A 151 0.39 -10.48 5.14
N GLN A 152 -0.48 -11.11 5.92
CA GLN A 152 -1.40 -12.13 5.43
C GLN A 152 -2.26 -11.60 4.27
N PHE A 153 -2.76 -10.38 4.38
CA PHE A 153 -3.56 -9.76 3.33
C PHE A 153 -2.74 -9.48 2.07
N ILE A 154 -1.55 -8.87 2.20
CA ILE A 154 -0.71 -8.54 1.05
C ILE A 154 -0.19 -9.80 0.35
N TYR A 155 0.27 -10.82 1.10
CA TYR A 155 0.68 -12.09 0.53
C TYR A 155 -0.47 -12.79 -0.20
N LYS A 156 -1.70 -12.73 0.35
CA LYS A 156 -2.89 -13.25 -0.33
C LYS A 156 -3.09 -12.57 -1.69
N LEU A 157 -3.07 -11.24 -1.73
CA LEU A 157 -3.22 -10.49 -2.99
C LEU A 157 -2.13 -10.81 -4.01
N ILE A 158 -0.86 -10.87 -3.56
CA ILE A 158 0.28 -11.22 -4.43
C ILE A 158 0.12 -12.64 -4.98
N ASN A 159 -0.21 -13.62 -4.13
CA ASN A 159 -0.40 -15.00 -4.56
C ASN A 159 -1.57 -15.15 -5.54
N THR A 160 -2.72 -14.50 -5.26
CA THR A 160 -3.85 -14.46 -6.18
C THR A 160 -3.46 -13.84 -7.52
N LYS A 161 -2.63 -12.78 -7.51
CA LYS A 161 -2.13 -12.15 -8.73
C LYS A 161 -1.25 -13.11 -9.54
N ILE A 162 -0.29 -13.75 -8.89
CA ILE A 162 0.62 -14.72 -9.55
C ILE A 162 -0.18 -15.87 -10.17
N GLN A 163 -1.15 -16.44 -9.43
CA GLN A 163 -2.02 -17.50 -9.94
C GLN A 163 -2.88 -17.03 -11.12
N THR A 164 -3.43 -15.81 -11.03
CA THR A 164 -4.22 -15.24 -12.12
C THR A 164 -3.37 -15.12 -13.38
N LEU A 165 -2.14 -14.63 -13.28
CA LEU A 165 -1.23 -14.48 -14.43
C LEU A 165 -0.80 -15.81 -15.04
N HIS A 166 -0.63 -16.86 -14.23
CA HIS A 166 -0.26 -18.19 -14.72
C HIS A 166 -1.40 -18.89 -15.48
N ASN A 167 -2.66 -18.52 -15.20
CA ASN A 167 -3.85 -19.13 -15.79
C ASN A 167 -4.40 -18.38 -17.01
N LEU A 168 -3.72 -17.35 -17.51
CA LEU A 168 -4.19 -16.56 -18.66
C LEU A 168 -3.74 -17.18 -19.98
N GLU A 169 -4.65 -17.23 -20.95
CA GLU A 169 -4.36 -17.43 -22.37
C GLU A 169 -3.73 -16.15 -22.97
N ASP A 170 -2.89 -16.31 -24.00
CA ASP A 170 -2.01 -15.26 -24.55
C ASP A 170 -2.73 -13.96 -24.96
N ASP A 171 -4.01 -14.03 -25.35
CA ASP A 171 -4.80 -12.88 -25.83
C ASP A 171 -5.31 -11.93 -24.71
N GLU A 172 -5.42 -12.37 -23.45
CA GLU A 172 -5.86 -11.52 -22.33
C GLU A 172 -4.71 -10.78 -21.61
N LEU A 173 -3.47 -11.12 -21.95
CA LEU A 173 -2.25 -10.63 -21.29
C LEU A 173 -2.04 -9.10 -21.33
N PRO A 174 -2.31 -8.36 -22.43
CA PRO A 174 -1.97 -6.93 -22.51
C PRO A 174 -2.82 -6.04 -21.59
N LEU A 175 -4.06 -6.44 -21.31
CA LEU A 175 -5.00 -5.70 -20.45
C LEU A 175 -4.73 -5.95 -18.97
N LYS A 176 -4.32 -7.18 -18.60
CA LYS A 176 -4.08 -7.57 -17.20
C LYS A 176 -2.66 -7.30 -16.70
N LYS A 177 -1.70 -6.95 -17.57
CA LYS A 177 -0.31 -6.62 -17.23
C LYS A 177 -0.02 -5.12 -17.10
N ARG A 178 -1.04 -4.33 -16.77
CA ARG A 178 -0.90 -2.87 -16.62
C ARG A 178 -0.41 -2.44 -15.25
N ASP A 179 -0.72 -3.20 -14.20
CA ASP A 179 -0.33 -2.91 -12.83
C ASP A 179 1.16 -3.18 -12.55
N PHE A 180 1.67 -2.56 -11.49
CA PHE A 180 3.10 -2.61 -11.14
C PHE A 180 3.62 -4.04 -10.94
N ILE A 181 2.91 -4.87 -10.17
CA ILE A 181 3.37 -6.22 -9.82
C ILE A 181 3.35 -7.15 -11.02
N SER A 182 2.34 -7.08 -11.88
CA SER A 182 2.33 -7.84 -13.14
C SER A 182 3.57 -7.53 -13.98
N ARG A 183 3.96 -6.27 -14.09
CA ARG A 183 5.14 -5.84 -14.86
C ARG A 183 6.46 -6.25 -14.22
N LEU A 184 6.49 -6.30 -12.89
CA LEU A 184 7.66 -6.73 -12.14
C LEU A 184 7.89 -8.25 -12.28
N LEU A 185 6.81 -9.03 -12.28
CA LEU A 185 6.86 -10.47 -12.55
C LEU A 185 7.39 -10.76 -13.97
N GLU A 186 7.14 -9.91 -14.95
CA GLU A 186 7.75 -10.03 -16.30
C GLU A 186 9.27 -9.87 -16.28
N THR A 187 9.81 -9.12 -15.33
CA THR A 187 11.27 -8.97 -15.15
C THR A 187 11.90 -10.14 -14.40
N LYS A 188 11.15 -11.25 -14.19
CA LYS A 188 11.55 -12.45 -13.44
C LYS A 188 11.77 -12.24 -11.94
N GLU A 189 11.26 -11.15 -11.39
CA GLU A 189 11.27 -10.90 -9.95
C GLU A 189 10.09 -11.60 -9.30
N THR A 190 10.33 -12.77 -8.70
CA THR A 190 9.28 -13.64 -8.16
C THR A 190 9.38 -13.88 -6.66
N ASP A 191 10.33 -13.25 -5.95
CA ASP A 191 10.44 -13.40 -4.50
C ASP A 191 9.21 -12.78 -3.81
N PRO A 192 8.34 -13.57 -3.16
CA PRO A 192 7.13 -13.04 -2.53
C PRO A 192 7.44 -12.00 -1.46
N LYS A 193 8.56 -12.13 -0.75
CA LYS A 193 8.95 -11.18 0.29
C LYS A 193 9.36 -9.83 -0.31
N TYR A 194 10.15 -9.87 -1.37
CA TYR A 194 10.51 -8.68 -2.15
C TYR A 194 9.27 -7.94 -2.68
N LEU A 195 8.31 -8.68 -3.26
CA LEU A 195 7.06 -8.12 -3.74
C LEU A 195 6.23 -7.49 -2.60
N ARG A 196 6.11 -8.18 -1.46
CA ARG A 196 5.40 -7.68 -0.28
C ARG A 196 6.03 -6.38 0.23
N ASP A 197 7.34 -6.36 0.40
CA ASP A 197 8.05 -5.22 0.97
C ASP A 197 7.95 -4.00 0.04
N MET A 198 8.03 -4.19 -1.29
CA MET A 198 7.79 -3.10 -2.25
C MET A 198 6.34 -2.60 -2.25
N VAL A 199 5.36 -3.51 -2.24
CA VAL A 199 3.94 -3.11 -2.19
C VAL A 199 3.68 -2.25 -0.96
N LEU A 200 4.10 -2.71 0.23
CA LEU A 200 3.86 -1.96 1.46
C LEU A 200 4.63 -0.66 1.50
N THR A 201 5.87 -0.63 1.00
CA THR A 201 6.61 0.61 0.86
C THR A 201 5.86 1.65 0.01
N PHE A 202 5.33 1.25 -1.15
CA PHE A 202 4.60 2.16 -2.02
C PHE A 202 3.22 2.55 -1.47
N ILE A 203 2.53 1.64 -0.78
CA ILE A 203 1.28 1.97 -0.09
C ILE A 203 1.55 3.01 0.99
N THR A 204 2.51 2.78 1.89
CA THR A 204 2.87 3.72 2.96
C THR A 204 3.30 5.07 2.39
N ALA A 205 4.12 5.08 1.33
CA ALA A 205 4.58 6.33 0.72
C ALA A 205 3.47 7.09 -0.01
N GLY A 206 2.58 6.39 -0.72
CA GLY A 206 1.60 7.00 -1.62
C GLY A 206 0.25 7.35 -0.98
N LYS A 207 -0.23 6.54 -0.03
CA LYS A 207 -1.55 6.69 0.57
C LYS A 207 -1.64 7.95 1.43
N ASP A 208 -0.80 8.04 2.45
CA ASP A 208 -0.94 9.05 3.51
C ASP A 208 -0.50 10.44 3.02
N THR A 209 0.53 10.51 2.17
CA THR A 209 1.01 11.77 1.58
C THR A 209 -0.02 12.39 0.63
N THR A 210 -0.63 11.58 -0.23
CA THR A 210 -1.65 12.06 -1.18
C THR A 210 -2.94 12.44 -0.47
N ALA A 211 -3.36 11.67 0.54
CA ALA A 211 -4.58 11.99 1.28
C ALA A 211 -4.42 13.29 2.08
N SER A 212 -3.26 13.49 2.71
CA SER A 212 -2.92 14.74 3.41
C SER A 212 -2.88 15.93 2.46
N ALA A 213 -2.38 15.77 1.23
CA ALA A 213 -2.38 16.84 0.24
C ALA A 213 -3.77 17.20 -0.32
N LEU A 214 -4.73 16.29 -0.23
CA LEU A 214 -6.12 16.49 -0.69
C LEU A 214 -7.04 17.06 0.41
N SER A 215 -6.68 16.83 1.68
CA SER A 215 -7.45 17.24 2.86
C SER A 215 -7.32 18.75 3.10
#